data_AF-A0AAE1ULX1-F1
#
_entry.id   AF-A0AAE1ULX1-F1
#
_cell.length_a   1.000
_cell.length_b   1.000
_cell.length_c   1.000
_cell.angle_alpha   90.00
_cell.angle_beta   90.00
_cell.angle_gamma   90.00
#
_symmetry.space_group_name_H-M   'P 1'
#
loop_
_entity.id
_entity.type
_entity.pdbx_description
1 polymer ?
#
loop_
_entity_poly.entity_id
_entity_poly.type
_entity_poly.pdbx_seq_one_letter_code
_entity_poly.pdbx_strand_id
1 'polypeptide(L)'
;MAATTEDDTQPHLLTNNNNNNNTTNLTSGGGGGVDTDLLSFHHLPPEGQQCMEDFWNSLPLDGVWCNATWDSLHCWEATKEDVVITKACGDVFKDYPTLNQYPHAVASRECGKDGVWSLGGWTNYSQCLNVIDTHVSTI
;
A
#
# COMPACT_ATOMS: atom_id res chain seq x y z
N MET A 1 11.15 45.00 25.31
CA MET A 1 9.81 45.00 24.70
C MET A 1 10.06 44.69 23.22
N ALA A 2 10.05 43.41 22.79
CA ALA A 2 8.89 42.63 22.34
C ALA A 2 8.17 43.30 21.15
N ALA A 3 7.82 42.69 20.02
CA ALA A 3 7.88 41.30 19.55
C ALA A 3 7.79 41.28 18.00
N THR A 4 7.95 40.08 17.45
CA THR A 4 8.03 39.63 16.05
C THR A 4 6.73 39.75 15.24
N THR A 5 6.85 39.78 13.91
CA THR A 5 5.83 39.26 12.98
C THR A 5 6.53 38.34 11.99
N GLU A 6 6.02 37.12 11.89
CA GLU A 6 6.42 36.05 10.97
C GLU A 6 5.47 36.08 9.76
N ASP A 7 6.00 36.00 8.54
CA ASP A 7 5.24 35.66 7.34
C ASP A 7 6.14 34.84 6.39
N ASP A 8 5.47 33.93 5.70
CA ASP A 8 5.92 32.63 5.24
C ASP A 8 6.62 32.64 3.86
N THR A 9 7.13 31.48 3.47
CA THR A 9 7.55 31.02 2.14
C THR A 9 9.01 31.21 1.70
N GLN A 10 9.76 30.11 1.80
CA GLN A 10 10.95 29.86 0.97
C GLN A 10 10.89 28.44 0.37
N PRO A 11 11.02 28.27 -0.97
CA PRO A 11 11.14 26.96 -1.59
C PRO A 11 12.62 26.54 -1.64
N HIS A 12 12.97 25.42 -1.00
CA HIS A 12 14.29 24.83 -1.15
C HIS A 12 14.31 23.76 -2.25
N LEU A 13 15.02 24.12 -3.31
CA LEU A 13 15.40 23.29 -4.43
C LEU A 13 16.24 22.08 -4.00
N LEU A 14 16.03 20.98 -4.71
CA LEU A 14 16.76 19.72 -4.63
C LEU A 14 18.27 19.92 -4.87
N THR A 15 19.11 19.37 -3.99
CA THR A 15 20.46 18.93 -4.35
C THR A 15 20.75 17.66 -3.57
N ASN A 16 20.50 16.51 -4.19
CA ASN A 16 20.88 15.21 -3.65
C ASN A 16 22.32 14.91 -4.09
N ASN A 17 23.24 14.98 -3.16
CA ASN A 17 24.61 14.53 -3.37
C ASN A 17 25.07 13.89 -2.06
N ASN A 18 25.04 12.57 -2.00
CA ASN A 18 25.86 11.80 -1.07
C ASN A 18 26.10 10.41 -1.66
N ASN A 19 27.20 10.32 -2.41
CA ASN A 19 28.01 9.10 -2.46
C ASN A 19 28.42 8.74 -1.04
N ASN A 20 28.06 7.54 -0.58
CA ASN A 20 28.81 6.86 0.47
C ASN A 20 28.82 5.36 0.16
N ASN A 21 29.83 4.96 -0.60
CA ASN A 21 30.41 3.63 -0.48
C ASN A 21 31.00 3.52 0.93
N ASN A 22 30.37 2.76 1.82
CA ASN A 22 31.07 2.19 2.96
C ASN A 22 30.69 0.72 3.14
N THR A 23 31.55 -0.10 2.55
CA THR A 23 31.78 -1.51 2.87
C THR A 23 31.92 -1.68 4.38
N THR A 24 30.93 -2.28 5.04
CA THR A 24 31.12 -2.83 6.39
C THR A 24 31.08 -4.35 6.32
N ASN A 25 32.27 -4.92 6.46
CA ASN A 25 32.51 -6.32 6.76
C ASN A 25 31.90 -6.64 8.14
N LEU A 26 30.86 -7.47 8.16
CA LEU A 26 30.50 -8.28 9.33
C LEU A 26 30.73 -9.74 8.97
N THR A 27 31.93 -10.21 9.28
CA THR A 27 32.32 -11.62 9.17
C THR A 27 31.91 -12.37 10.44
N SER A 28 31.00 -13.35 10.34
CA SER A 28 31.25 -14.76 10.68
C SER A 28 29.95 -15.60 10.63
N GLY A 29 29.89 -16.50 9.64
CA GLY A 29 28.97 -17.65 9.54
C GLY A 29 27.87 -17.50 8.46
N GLY A 30 28.06 -17.75 7.17
CA GLY A 30 29.16 -18.40 6.45
C GLY A 30 28.62 -19.37 5.39
N GLY A 31 28.05 -18.85 4.30
CA GLY A 31 27.65 -19.63 3.12
C GLY A 31 26.84 -18.79 2.13
N GLY A 32 27.47 -18.35 1.04
CA GLY A 32 26.96 -17.30 0.15
C GLY A 32 25.71 -17.65 -0.65
N GLY A 33 24.84 -16.65 -0.76
CA GLY A 33 23.87 -16.44 -1.81
C GLY A 33 23.59 -14.94 -1.83
N VAL A 34 23.65 -14.31 -3.00
CA VAL A 34 23.01 -13.01 -3.20
C VAL A 34 21.57 -13.14 -2.71
N ASP A 35 21.12 -12.25 -1.84
CA ASP A 35 19.81 -12.36 -1.20
C ASP A 35 18.72 -12.30 -2.29
N THR A 36 18.21 -13.47 -2.67
CA THR A 36 17.23 -13.62 -3.75
C THR A 36 15.83 -13.16 -3.34
N ASP A 37 15.61 -12.80 -2.07
CA ASP A 37 14.26 -12.44 -1.59
C ASP A 37 13.86 -10.99 -1.87
N LEU A 38 14.82 -10.06 -2.02
CA LEU A 38 14.52 -8.70 -2.51
C LEU A 38 14.31 -8.65 -4.03
N LEU A 39 14.78 -9.66 -4.78
CA LEU A 39 14.55 -9.78 -6.22
C LEU A 39 13.12 -10.26 -6.57
N SER A 40 12.37 -10.74 -5.58
CA SER A 40 11.00 -11.26 -5.76
C SER A 40 9.97 -10.17 -6.05
N PHE A 41 10.21 -8.93 -5.60
CA PHE A 41 9.25 -7.82 -5.73
C PHE A 41 9.50 -6.89 -6.92
N HIS A 42 10.58 -7.09 -7.68
CA HIS A 42 10.90 -6.27 -8.86
C HIS A 42 9.85 -6.34 -9.98
N HIS A 43 8.90 -7.29 -9.90
CA HIS A 43 7.77 -7.39 -10.83
C HIS A 43 6.59 -6.48 -10.47
N LEU A 44 6.54 -5.96 -9.24
CA LEU A 44 5.51 -5.03 -8.81
C LEU A 44 5.87 -3.60 -9.24
N PRO A 45 4.88 -2.76 -9.55
CA PRO A 45 5.11 -1.32 -9.68
C PRO A 45 5.60 -0.74 -8.34
N PRO A 46 6.21 0.46 -8.32
CA PRO A 46 6.75 1.06 -7.11
C PRO A 46 5.76 1.10 -5.94
N GLU A 47 4.48 1.37 -6.21
CA GLU A 47 3.41 1.38 -5.21
C GLU A 47 3.18 -0.01 -4.60
N GLY A 48 3.26 -1.05 -5.44
CA GLY A 48 3.17 -2.43 -5.00
C GLY A 48 4.40 -2.91 -4.24
N GLN A 49 5.60 -2.45 -4.62
CA GLN A 49 6.82 -2.73 -3.86
C GLN A 49 6.74 -2.13 -2.46
N GLN A 50 6.38 -0.84 -2.38
CA GLN A 50 6.19 -0.15 -1.11
C GLN A 50 5.13 -0.85 -0.24
N CYS A 51 4.01 -1.27 -0.84
CA CYS A 51 3.00 -2.07 -0.15
C CYS A 51 3.61 -3.33 0.48
N MET A 52 4.39 -4.09 -0.27
CA MET A 52 5.01 -5.30 0.27
C MET A 52 6.02 -4.96 1.37
N GLU A 53 6.84 -3.92 1.21
CA GLU A 53 7.81 -3.48 2.22
C GLU A 53 7.16 -3.04 3.54
N ASP A 54 6.07 -2.27 3.47
CA ASP A 54 5.33 -1.76 4.63
C ASP A 54 4.76 -2.91 5.48
N PHE A 55 4.41 -4.03 4.85
CA PHE A 55 3.72 -5.13 5.51
C PHE A 55 4.51 -6.43 5.66
N TRP A 56 5.67 -6.57 5.02
CA TRP A 56 6.47 -7.81 5.00
C TRP A 56 6.77 -8.37 6.40
N ASN A 57 6.90 -7.49 7.40
CA ASN A 57 7.22 -7.85 8.79
C ASN A 57 6.17 -7.38 9.82
N SER A 58 4.98 -6.91 9.40
CA SER A 58 4.05 -6.23 10.32
C SER A 58 2.86 -7.07 10.81
N LEU A 59 2.86 -8.38 10.54
CA LEU A 59 1.83 -9.28 11.06
C LEU A 59 1.92 -9.39 12.58
N PRO A 60 0.79 -9.24 13.31
CA PRO A 60 0.75 -9.55 14.74
C PRO A 60 1.15 -11.02 14.99
N LEU A 61 1.92 -11.25 16.05
CA LEU A 61 2.51 -12.56 16.36
C LEU A 61 1.49 -13.67 16.66
N ASP A 62 0.26 -13.30 17.01
CA ASP A 62 -0.79 -14.24 17.43
C ASP A 62 -2.06 -14.13 16.56
N GLY A 63 -2.61 -15.28 16.19
CA GLY A 63 -3.87 -15.40 15.44
C GLY A 63 -3.70 -15.91 14.01
N VAL A 64 -4.81 -16.01 13.29
CA VAL A 64 -4.82 -16.41 11.87
C VAL A 64 -5.04 -15.15 11.04
N TRP A 65 -4.15 -14.87 10.10
CA TRP A 65 -4.21 -13.62 9.35
C TRP A 65 -4.08 -13.92 7.88
N CYS A 66 -4.82 -13.17 7.07
CA CYS A 66 -4.49 -13.03 5.68
C CYS A 66 -3.33 -12.05 5.54
N ASN A 67 -2.27 -12.45 4.85
CA ASN A 67 -1.13 -11.58 4.58
C ASN A 67 -1.55 -10.35 3.80
N ALA A 68 -0.83 -9.23 4.02
CA ALA A 68 -1.00 -8.06 3.18
C ALA A 68 -0.71 -8.39 1.71
N THR A 69 -1.35 -7.63 0.81
CA THR A 69 -1.33 -7.95 -0.62
C THR A 69 -1.57 -6.71 -1.48
N TRP A 70 -0.85 -6.66 -2.59
CA TRP A 70 -1.06 -5.70 -3.66
C TRP A 70 -1.90 -6.31 -4.78
N ASP A 71 -2.98 -5.65 -5.18
CA ASP A 71 -3.88 -6.14 -6.23
C ASP A 71 -3.82 -5.35 -7.54
N SER A 72 -2.74 -4.59 -7.75
CA SER A 72 -2.54 -3.66 -8.87
C SER A 72 -3.28 -2.32 -8.76
N LEU A 73 -4.15 -2.14 -7.76
CA LEU A 73 -4.85 -0.87 -7.54
C LEU A 73 -4.56 -0.29 -6.15
N HIS A 74 -4.61 -1.14 -5.13
CA HIS A 74 -4.42 -0.68 -3.75
C HIS A 74 -3.66 -1.70 -2.90
N CYS A 75 -3.03 -1.21 -1.86
CA CYS A 75 -2.40 -2.05 -0.85
C CYS A 75 -3.45 -2.46 0.18
N TRP A 76 -3.66 -3.76 0.33
CA TRP A 76 -4.53 -4.32 1.35
C TRP A 76 -3.68 -4.77 2.52
N GLU A 77 -3.90 -4.16 3.69
CA GLU A 77 -3.22 -4.55 4.91
C GLU A 77 -3.56 -5.97 5.32
N ALA A 78 -2.67 -6.54 6.13
CA ALA A 78 -2.94 -7.81 6.78
C ALA A 78 -4.24 -7.72 7.59
N THR A 79 -5.09 -8.72 7.40
CA THR A 79 -6.45 -8.73 7.94
C THR A 79 -6.68 -10.01 8.72
N LYS A 80 -7.30 -9.89 9.89
CA LYS A 80 -7.58 -11.03 10.76
C LYS A 80 -8.57 -11.99 10.11
N GLU A 81 -8.52 -13.26 10.48
CA GLU A 81 -9.46 -14.27 10.00
C GLU A 81 -10.93 -13.88 10.24
N ASP A 82 -11.82 -14.26 9.34
CA ASP A 82 -13.28 -14.01 9.41
C ASP A 82 -13.66 -12.52 9.38
N VAL A 83 -12.82 -11.67 8.77
CA VAL A 83 -13.05 -10.21 8.64
C VAL A 83 -13.17 -9.80 7.18
N VAL A 84 -14.14 -8.93 6.91
CA VAL A 84 -14.24 -8.17 5.65
C VAL A 84 -13.61 -6.81 5.84
N ILE A 85 -12.53 -6.54 5.11
CA ILE A 85 -11.88 -5.23 5.07
C ILE A 85 -12.47 -4.40 3.93
N THR A 86 -12.63 -3.09 4.16
CA THR A 86 -13.19 -2.16 3.18
C THR A 86 -12.32 -0.91 3.04
N LYS A 87 -12.22 -0.38 1.83
CA LYS A 87 -11.54 0.89 1.51
C LYS A 87 -12.48 1.76 0.69
N ALA A 88 -12.45 3.09 0.89
CA ALA A 88 -13.26 3.99 0.09
C ALA A 88 -12.80 3.95 -1.38
N CYS A 89 -13.75 4.04 -2.33
CA CYS A 89 -13.42 3.97 -3.75
C CYS A 89 -12.44 5.08 -4.19
N GLY A 90 -12.53 6.26 -3.59
CA GLY A 90 -11.60 7.36 -3.86
C GLY A 90 -10.15 7.08 -3.46
N ASP A 91 -9.93 6.28 -2.41
CA ASP A 91 -8.59 5.89 -1.95
C ASP A 91 -7.97 4.79 -2.85
N VAL A 92 -8.83 3.91 -3.36
CA VAL A 92 -8.45 2.81 -4.26
C VAL A 92 -8.15 3.31 -5.67
N PHE A 93 -9.00 4.19 -6.20
CA PHE A 93 -8.91 4.71 -7.57
C PHE A 93 -8.49 6.19 -7.56
N LYS A 94 -7.22 6.45 -7.21
CA LYS A 94 -6.68 7.82 -7.06
C LYS A 94 -6.75 8.65 -8.35
N ASP A 95 -6.76 8.00 -9.51
CA ASP A 95 -6.87 8.64 -10.82
C ASP A 95 -8.28 9.18 -11.13
N TYR A 96 -9.28 8.82 -10.30
CA TYR A 96 -10.68 9.22 -10.46
C TYR A 96 -11.14 10.06 -9.26
N PRO A 97 -10.73 11.34 -9.16
CA PRO A 97 -11.01 12.18 -7.99
C PRO A 97 -12.51 12.44 -7.76
N THR A 98 -13.36 12.22 -8.77
CA THR A 98 -14.82 12.28 -8.63
C THR A 98 -15.36 11.24 -7.64
N LEU A 99 -14.67 10.12 -7.45
CA LEU A 99 -15.07 9.08 -6.48
C LEU A 99 -15.00 9.54 -5.03
N ASN A 100 -14.20 10.57 -4.72
CA ASN A 100 -14.17 11.18 -3.39
C ASN A 100 -15.51 11.83 -3.00
N GLN A 101 -16.39 12.11 -3.97
CA GLN A 101 -17.73 12.63 -3.72
C GLN A 101 -18.70 11.53 -3.25
N TYR A 102 -18.29 10.26 -3.28
CA TYR A 102 -19.08 9.09 -2.93
C TYR A 102 -18.47 8.34 -1.74
N PRO A 103 -18.45 8.92 -0.53
CA PRO A 103 -17.76 8.36 0.64
C PRO A 103 -18.36 7.03 1.13
N HIS A 104 -19.56 6.68 0.69
CA HIS A 104 -20.23 5.42 1.04
C HIS A 104 -19.90 4.28 0.07
N ALA A 105 -19.35 4.58 -1.11
CA ALA A 105 -18.93 3.55 -2.05
C ALA A 105 -17.59 2.99 -1.62
N VAL A 106 -17.54 1.68 -1.39
CA VAL A 106 -16.33 1.00 -0.92
C VAL A 106 -15.96 -0.19 -1.80
N ALA A 107 -14.65 -0.40 -1.95
CA ALA A 107 -14.10 -1.68 -2.36
C ALA A 107 -13.95 -2.57 -1.11
N SER A 108 -14.09 -3.89 -1.27
CA SER A 108 -13.99 -4.81 -0.13
C SER A 108 -13.24 -6.08 -0.47
N ARG A 109 -12.58 -6.66 0.53
CA ARG A 109 -11.91 -7.94 0.45
C ARG A 109 -12.19 -8.74 1.70
N GLU A 110 -12.28 -10.05 1.59
CA GLU A 110 -12.67 -10.92 2.70
C GLU A 110 -11.54 -11.88 3.05
N CYS A 111 -11.18 -11.91 4.33
CA CYS A 111 -10.24 -12.86 4.88
C CYS A 111 -10.96 -14.09 5.44
N GLY A 112 -10.64 -15.27 4.90
CA GLY A 112 -11.20 -16.53 5.34
C GLY A 112 -10.74 -16.93 6.75
N LYS A 113 -11.45 -17.89 7.34
CA LYS A 113 -11.14 -18.46 8.68
C LYS A 113 -9.80 -19.19 8.75
N ASP A 114 -9.28 -19.59 7.60
CA ASP A 114 -8.02 -20.28 7.40
C ASP A 114 -6.84 -19.33 7.15
N GLY A 115 -7.07 -18.00 7.17
CA GLY A 115 -6.03 -17.01 6.87
C GLY A 115 -5.73 -16.91 5.38
N VAL A 116 -6.63 -17.43 4.53
CA VAL A 116 -6.52 -17.32 3.09
C VAL A 116 -7.53 -16.29 2.59
N TRP A 117 -7.10 -15.41 1.69
CA TRP A 117 -8.02 -14.48 1.06
C TRP A 117 -9.10 -15.22 0.26
N SER A 118 -10.35 -14.84 0.46
CA SER A 118 -11.48 -15.44 -0.23
C SER A 118 -11.37 -15.28 -1.76
N LEU A 119 -11.99 -16.22 -2.49
CA LEU A 119 -12.09 -16.22 -3.95
C LEU A 119 -10.72 -16.10 -4.66
N GLY A 120 -9.67 -16.69 -4.08
CA GLY A 120 -8.32 -16.65 -4.65
C GLY A 120 -7.66 -15.27 -4.56
N GLY A 121 -8.06 -14.44 -3.60
CA GLY A 121 -7.53 -13.08 -3.47
C GLY A 121 -8.28 -12.03 -4.28
N TRP A 122 -9.54 -12.28 -4.62
CA TRP A 122 -10.34 -11.31 -5.37
C TRP A 122 -10.79 -10.14 -4.48
N THR A 123 -10.75 -8.93 -5.05
CA THR A 123 -11.28 -7.71 -4.44
C THR A 123 -12.61 -7.33 -5.09
N ASN A 124 -13.63 -7.04 -4.29
CA ASN A 124 -14.94 -6.60 -4.74
C ASN A 124 -14.98 -5.09 -4.97
N TYR A 125 -15.03 -4.68 -6.24
CA TYR A 125 -15.16 -3.27 -6.65
C TYR A 125 -16.56 -2.88 -7.12
N SER A 126 -17.58 -3.72 -6.90
CA SER A 126 -18.89 -3.53 -7.53
C SER A 126 -19.51 -2.16 -7.20
N GLN A 127 -19.35 -1.68 -5.97
CA GLN A 127 -19.85 -0.35 -5.60
C GLN A 127 -19.09 0.78 -6.31
N CYS A 128 -17.78 0.65 -6.48
CA CYS A 128 -16.97 1.63 -7.19
C CYS A 128 -17.36 1.69 -8.68
N LEU A 129 -17.50 0.52 -9.31
CA LEU A 129 -17.89 0.43 -10.72
C LEU A 129 -19.27 1.03 -10.97
N ASN A 130 -20.23 0.81 -10.08
CA ASN A 130 -21.56 1.41 -10.20
C ASN A 130 -21.50 2.94 -10.19
N VAL A 131 -20.67 3.53 -9.32
CA VAL A 131 -20.49 4.99 -9.28
C VAL A 131 -19.84 5.47 -10.58
N ILE A 132 -18.74 4.84 -11.02
CA ILE A 132 -18.04 5.21 -12.26
C ILE A 132 -19.01 5.18 -13.45
N ASP A 133 -19.79 4.11 -13.61
CA ASP A 133 -20.73 3.93 -14.71
C ASP A 133 -21.83 5.02 -14.76
N THR A 134 -22.37 5.39 -13.59
CA THR A 134 -23.37 6.46 -13.50
C THR A 134 -22.86 7.82 -13.94
N HIS A 135 -21.54 8.05 -13.90
CA HIS A 135 -20.92 9.34 -14.29
C HIS A 135 -20.34 9.36 -15.68
N VAL A 136 -19.89 8.22 -16.22
CA VAL A 136 -19.46 8.14 -17.61
C VAL A 136 -20.67 8.22 -18.56
N SER A 137 -21.84 7.75 -18.13
CA SER A 137 -23.08 7.78 -18.93
C SER A 137 -23.78 9.14 -18.98
N THR A 138 -23.26 10.18 -18.32
CA THR A 138 -23.85 11.54 -18.30
C THR A 138 -23.10 12.57 -19.17
N ILE A 139 -22.15 12.14 -20.00
CA ILE A 139 -21.41 12.96 -20.98
C ILE A 139 -21.90 12.64 -22.39
#